data_AF-A0A521H331-F1
#
_entry.id   AF-A0A521H331-F1
#
_cell.length_a   1.000
_cell.length_b   1.000
_cell.length_c   1.000
_cell.angle_alpha   90.00
_cell.angle_beta   90.00
_cell.angle_gamma   90.00
#
_symmetry.space_group_name_H-M   'P 1'
#
loop_
_entity.id
_entity.type
_entity.pdbx_description
1 polymer ?
#
loop_
_entity_poly.entity_id
_entity_poly.type
_entity_poly.pdbx_seq_one_letter_code
_entity_poly.pdbx_strand_id
1 'polypeptide(L)'
;MSRLPILSLLLLAAACGGEKASWATPEAALSAGAEAMAKGDYKSAAEAMSAASASSDAKVAYEAYLYLGEAQARLNRTEDAKASFDKAQNSSLFDAQGAQRIAEAWMHTSQFELAEAAVAMGETRFPDSKANFERVRAGIEAMKSGDADKMAELGYAGGD
;
A
#
# COMPACT_ATOMS: atom_id res chain seq x y z
N MET A 1 48.46 8.66 51.48
CA MET A 1 47.73 9.85 51.02
C MET A 1 47.62 9.79 49.51
N SER A 2 46.43 9.50 48.96
CA SER A 2 46.07 9.86 47.59
C SER A 2 44.54 10.01 47.53
N ARG A 3 44.09 11.15 47.02
CA ARG A 3 42.69 11.61 46.95
C ARG A 3 42.10 11.26 45.57
N LEU A 4 40.85 10.76 45.54
CA LEU A 4 39.68 11.02 44.63
C LEU A 4 39.90 11.05 43.08
N PRO A 5 38.87 10.84 42.20
CA PRO A 5 37.44 11.06 42.45
C PRO A 5 36.42 10.05 41.87
N ILE A 6 35.19 10.26 42.34
CA ILE A 6 33.88 9.89 41.80
C ILE A 6 33.78 10.22 40.30
N LEU A 7 33.25 9.31 39.48
CA LEU A 7 32.63 9.69 38.22
C LEU A 7 31.27 9.02 38.04
N SER A 8 30.31 9.91 37.84
CA SER A 8 28.86 9.77 37.80
C SER A 8 28.31 8.79 36.76
N LEU A 9 27.20 8.16 37.16
CA LEU A 9 26.10 7.71 36.31
C LEU A 9 25.85 8.63 35.11
N LEU A 10 25.71 8.04 33.92
CA LEU A 10 24.90 8.58 32.84
C LEU A 10 23.96 7.49 32.35
N LEU A 11 22.70 7.55 32.82
CA LEU A 11 21.58 6.88 32.20
C LEU A 11 21.39 7.47 30.79
N LEU A 12 21.56 6.64 29.75
CA LEU A 12 21.02 6.96 28.43
C LEU A 12 19.51 6.69 28.46
N ALA A 13 18.73 7.72 28.74
CA ALA A 13 17.33 7.77 28.33
C ALA A 13 17.30 8.04 26.82
N ALA A 14 17.19 7.00 26.00
CA ALA A 14 16.83 7.14 24.61
C ALA A 14 15.39 7.68 24.56
N ALA A 15 15.27 8.98 24.32
CA ALA A 15 14.01 9.65 24.12
C ALA A 15 13.34 9.09 22.85
N CYS A 16 12.35 8.21 23.02
CA CYS A 16 11.34 7.90 22.02
C CYS A 16 10.41 9.11 21.82
N GLY A 17 10.97 10.23 21.38
CA GLY A 17 10.24 11.37 20.85
C GLY A 17 10.41 11.36 19.34
N GLY A 18 9.78 10.39 18.67
CA GLY A 18 9.81 10.33 17.21
C GLY A 18 9.15 11.58 16.65
N GLU A 19 9.96 12.47 16.10
CA GLU A 19 9.50 13.60 15.31
C GLU A 19 8.60 13.05 14.21
N LYS A 20 7.31 13.45 14.19
CA LYS A 20 6.41 13.03 13.12
C LYS A 20 7.04 13.49 11.81
N ALA A 21 7.23 12.56 10.87
CA ALA A 21 7.65 12.90 9.54
C ALA A 21 6.76 14.04 9.01
N SER A 22 7.39 15.13 8.58
CA SER A 22 6.73 16.30 8.04
C SER A 22 7.24 16.51 6.63
N TRP A 23 6.32 16.50 5.67
CA TRP A 23 6.60 16.77 4.27
C TRP A 23 6.15 18.19 3.95
N ALA A 24 6.94 18.89 3.14
CA ALA A 24 6.65 20.28 2.78
C ALA A 24 5.37 20.42 1.93
N THR A 25 5.04 19.41 1.12
CA THR A 25 3.83 19.38 0.29
C THR A 25 3.24 17.96 0.20
N PRO A 26 1.96 17.81 -0.17
CA PRO A 26 1.35 16.51 -0.43
C PRO A 26 2.06 15.70 -1.53
N GLU A 27 2.59 16.34 -2.57
CA GLU A 27 3.35 15.68 -3.65
C GLU A 27 4.68 15.14 -3.14
N ALA A 28 5.36 15.89 -2.25
CA ALA A 28 6.57 15.41 -1.60
C ALA A 28 6.27 14.19 -0.71
N ALA A 29 5.13 14.19 -0.02
CA ALA A 29 4.67 13.02 0.74
C ALA A 29 4.33 11.83 -0.17
N LEU A 30 3.65 12.07 -1.30
CA LEU A 30 3.34 11.03 -2.29
C LEU A 30 4.62 10.40 -2.86
N SER A 31 5.60 11.22 -3.25
CA SER A 31 6.90 10.75 -3.74
C SER A 31 7.64 9.92 -2.69
N ALA A 32 7.72 10.41 -1.45
CA ALA A 32 8.37 9.68 -0.36
C ALA A 32 7.65 8.36 -0.04
N GLY A 33 6.31 8.35 -0.09
CA GLY A 33 5.52 7.15 0.08
C GLY A 33 5.77 6.11 -1.01
N ALA A 34 5.87 6.55 -2.27
CA ALA A 34 6.14 5.66 -3.40
C ALA A 34 7.55 5.05 -3.31
N GLU A 35 8.55 5.84 -2.90
CA GLU A 35 9.89 5.33 -2.61
C GLU A 35 9.90 4.31 -1.47
N ALA A 36 9.10 4.53 -0.42
CA ALA A 36 8.96 3.59 0.68
C ALA A 36 8.28 2.28 0.24
N MET A 37 7.23 2.35 -0.59
CA MET A 37 6.60 1.18 -1.22
C MET A 37 7.62 0.34 -2.00
N ALA A 38 8.44 1.00 -2.83
CA ALA A 38 9.47 0.32 -3.62
C ALA A 38 10.54 -0.39 -2.76
N LYS A 39 10.72 0.03 -1.51
CA LYS A 39 11.65 -0.59 -0.53
C LYS A 39 10.97 -1.61 0.38
N GLY A 40 9.66 -1.84 0.22
CA GLY A 40 8.87 -2.68 1.13
C GLY A 40 8.67 -2.07 2.53
N ASP A 41 9.00 -0.79 2.74
CA ASP A 41 8.74 -0.08 4.00
C ASP A 41 7.29 0.43 4.02
N TYR A 42 6.36 -0.52 4.16
CA TYR A 42 4.93 -0.22 4.12
C TYR A 42 4.46 0.68 5.27
N LYS A 43 5.21 0.73 6.39
CA LYS A 43 4.90 1.63 7.50
C LYS A 43 5.17 3.07 7.12
N SER A 44 6.38 3.38 6.66
CA SER A 44 6.72 4.73 6.19
C SER A 44 5.88 5.12 4.98
N ALA A 45 5.59 4.17 4.09
CA ALA A 45 4.68 4.40 2.97
C ALA A 45 3.29 4.83 3.45
N ALA A 46 2.68 4.11 4.39
CA ALA A 46 1.36 4.45 4.91
C ALA A 46 1.34 5.83 5.60
N GLU A 47 2.38 6.18 6.35
CA GLU A 47 2.50 7.50 7.00
C GLU A 47 2.56 8.63 5.95
N ALA A 48 3.40 8.47 4.92
CA ALA A 48 3.55 9.44 3.84
C ALA A 48 2.29 9.56 2.96
N MET A 49 1.69 8.43 2.59
CA MET A 49 0.46 8.44 1.79
C MET A 49 -0.73 9.00 2.56
N SER A 50 -0.79 8.80 3.88
CA SER A 50 -1.80 9.44 4.73
C SER A 50 -1.68 10.97 4.67
N ALA A 51 -0.46 11.51 4.72
CA ALA A 51 -0.25 12.94 4.56
C ALA A 51 -0.59 13.44 3.15
N ALA A 52 -0.21 12.70 2.10
CA ALA A 52 -0.52 13.04 0.72
C ALA A 52 -2.04 13.03 0.42
N SER A 53 -2.79 12.12 1.07
CA SER A 53 -4.24 11.99 0.87
C SER A 53 -5.05 13.22 1.31
N ALA A 54 -4.46 14.11 2.11
CA ALA A 54 -5.07 15.37 2.52
C ALA A 54 -4.93 16.48 1.46
N SER A 55 -4.35 16.20 0.29
CA SER A 55 -4.20 17.16 -0.80
C SER A 55 -5.55 17.67 -1.30
N SER A 56 -5.60 18.96 -1.67
CA SER A 56 -6.72 19.51 -2.43
C SER A 56 -6.64 19.19 -3.92
N ASP A 57 -5.48 18.74 -4.42
CA ASP A 57 -5.34 18.20 -5.76
C ASP A 57 -5.96 16.79 -5.82
N ALA A 58 -7.03 16.65 -6.61
CA ALA A 58 -7.79 15.42 -6.71
C ALA A 58 -6.97 14.23 -7.23
N LYS A 59 -5.96 14.48 -8.08
CA LYS A 59 -5.09 13.44 -8.62
C LYS A 59 -4.12 12.95 -7.55
N VAL A 60 -3.49 13.88 -6.82
CA VAL A 60 -2.60 13.53 -5.70
C VAL A 60 -3.38 12.76 -4.63
N ALA A 61 -4.56 13.23 -4.24
CA ALA A 61 -5.39 12.56 -3.24
C ALA A 61 -5.81 11.16 -3.71
N TYR A 62 -6.23 11.01 -4.96
CA TYR A 62 -6.61 9.72 -5.55
C TYR A 62 -5.45 8.71 -5.55
N GLU A 63 -4.28 9.11 -6.06
CA GLU A 63 -3.09 8.24 -6.09
C GLU A 63 -2.66 7.87 -4.67
N ALA A 64 -2.68 8.84 -3.75
CA ALA A 64 -2.37 8.61 -2.35
C ALA A 64 -3.32 7.58 -1.70
N TYR A 65 -4.63 7.65 -1.96
CA TYR A 65 -5.57 6.67 -1.42
C TYR A 65 -5.34 5.26 -1.98
N LEU A 66 -5.00 5.11 -3.26
CA LEU A 66 -4.64 3.81 -3.83
C LEU A 66 -3.40 3.21 -3.13
N TYR A 67 -2.31 3.98 -3.04
CA TYR A 67 -1.09 3.48 -2.40
C TYR A 67 -1.24 3.30 -0.88
N LEU A 68 -2.04 4.15 -0.21
CA LEU A 68 -2.35 4.00 1.20
C LEU A 68 -3.08 2.69 1.47
N GLY A 69 -4.10 2.37 0.66
CA GLY A 69 -4.82 1.11 0.78
C GLY A 69 -3.91 -0.09 0.55
N GLU A 70 -3.03 -0.03 -0.45
CA GLU A 70 -2.04 -1.08 -0.73
C GLU A 70 -1.06 -1.28 0.44
N ALA A 71 -0.48 -0.20 0.96
CA ALA A 71 0.42 -0.23 2.11
C ALA A 71 -0.28 -0.81 3.35
N GLN A 72 -1.52 -0.39 3.61
CA GLN A 72 -2.33 -0.88 4.73
C GLN A 72 -2.65 -2.37 4.57
N ALA A 73 -2.97 -2.84 3.36
CA ALA A 73 -3.20 -4.26 3.10
C ALA A 73 -1.94 -5.08 3.39
N ARG A 74 -0.77 -4.61 2.93
CA ARG A 74 0.54 -5.24 3.20
C ARG A 74 0.90 -5.27 4.68
N LEU A 75 0.41 -4.32 5.47
CA LEU A 75 0.53 -4.28 6.92
C LEU A 75 -0.55 -5.11 7.65
N ASN A 76 -1.38 -5.88 6.94
CA ASN A 76 -2.54 -6.61 7.47
C ASN A 76 -3.56 -5.71 8.20
N ARG A 77 -3.64 -4.42 7.83
CA ARG A 77 -4.65 -3.47 8.33
C ARG A 77 -5.84 -3.44 7.39
N THR A 78 -6.55 -4.56 7.31
CA THR A 78 -7.59 -4.80 6.29
C THR A 78 -8.70 -3.74 6.29
N GLU A 79 -9.18 -3.31 7.45
CA GLU A 79 -10.26 -2.31 7.52
C GLU A 79 -9.79 -0.91 7.11
N ASP A 80 -8.57 -0.52 7.49
CA ASP A 80 -7.98 0.73 7.04
C ASP A 80 -7.79 0.72 5.51
N ALA A 81 -7.28 -0.40 4.98
CA ALA A 81 -7.09 -0.58 3.55
C ALA A 81 -8.40 -0.47 2.77
N LYS A 82 -9.48 -1.10 3.27
CA LYS A 82 -10.83 -0.95 2.70
C LYS A 82 -11.28 0.49 2.70
N ALA A 83 -11.10 1.22 3.79
CA ALA A 83 -11.49 2.62 3.88
C ALA A 83 -10.73 3.49 2.85
N SER A 84 -9.43 3.27 2.69
CA SER A 84 -8.62 3.98 1.69
C SER A 84 -9.04 3.62 0.26
N PHE A 85 -9.26 2.34 -0.04
CA PHE A 85 -9.74 1.91 -1.34
C PHE A 85 -11.15 2.40 -1.66
N ASP A 86 -12.05 2.50 -0.67
CA ASP A 86 -13.37 3.10 -0.85
C ASP A 86 -13.25 4.59 -1.26
N LYS A 87 -12.35 5.34 -0.63
CA LYS A 87 -12.06 6.73 -1.04
C LYS A 87 -11.54 6.80 -2.47
N ALA A 88 -10.63 5.90 -2.87
CA ALA A 88 -10.15 5.83 -4.24
C ALA A 88 -11.25 5.48 -5.24
N GLN A 89 -12.11 4.50 -4.93
CA GLN A 89 -13.21 4.03 -5.80
C GLN A 89 -14.30 5.08 -6.05
N ASN A 90 -14.51 5.95 -5.06
CA ASN A 90 -15.47 7.06 -5.15
C ASN A 90 -14.91 8.30 -5.89
N SER A 91 -13.64 8.28 -6.29
CA SER A 91 -13.05 9.35 -7.10
C SER A 91 -13.59 9.34 -8.54
N SER A 92 -13.71 10.52 -9.15
CA SER A 92 -14.01 10.65 -10.58
C SER A 92 -12.85 10.16 -11.48
N LEU A 93 -11.66 10.01 -10.92
CA LEU A 93 -10.47 9.48 -11.59
C LEU A 93 -10.42 7.94 -11.56
N PHE A 94 -11.36 7.29 -10.87
CA PHE A 94 -11.36 5.83 -10.76
C PHE A 94 -11.70 5.17 -12.10
N ASP A 95 -10.77 4.37 -12.60
CA ASP A 95 -10.85 3.66 -13.86
C ASP A 95 -10.56 2.15 -13.70
N ALA A 96 -10.50 1.44 -14.83
CA ALA A 96 -10.21 0.01 -14.85
C ALA A 96 -8.81 -0.32 -14.27
N GLN A 97 -7.82 0.55 -14.45
CA GLN A 97 -6.49 0.35 -13.90
C GLN A 97 -6.51 0.48 -12.37
N GLY A 98 -7.23 1.48 -11.83
CA GLY A 98 -7.47 1.62 -10.40
C GLY A 98 -8.15 0.39 -9.80
N ALA A 99 -9.18 -0.15 -10.47
CA ALA A 99 -9.84 -1.38 -10.03
C ALA A 99 -8.90 -2.59 -10.05
N GLN A 100 -8.10 -2.73 -11.11
CA GLN A 100 -7.09 -3.80 -11.22
C GLN A 100 -6.08 -3.73 -10.07
N ARG A 101 -5.55 -2.54 -9.77
CA ARG A 101 -4.60 -2.33 -8.66
C ARG A 101 -5.16 -2.74 -7.31
N ILE A 102 -6.43 -2.43 -7.04
CA ILE A 102 -7.11 -2.84 -5.79
C ILE A 102 -7.19 -4.37 -5.72
N ALA A 103 -7.58 -5.02 -6.81
CA ALA A 103 -7.67 -6.48 -6.85
C ALA A 103 -6.30 -7.13 -6.65
N GLU A 104 -5.25 -6.63 -7.31
CA GLU A 104 -3.87 -7.11 -7.15
C GLU A 104 -3.35 -6.90 -5.72
N ALA A 105 -3.65 -5.77 -5.08
CA ALA A 105 -3.27 -5.51 -3.69
C ALA A 105 -3.86 -6.55 -2.72
N TRP A 106 -5.13 -6.92 -2.91
CA TRP A 106 -5.77 -7.97 -2.11
C TRP A 106 -5.23 -9.36 -2.43
N MET A 107 -5.02 -9.66 -3.71
CA MET A 107 -4.44 -10.93 -4.16
C MET A 107 -3.05 -11.14 -3.54
N HIS A 108 -2.17 -10.14 -3.57
CA HIS A 108 -0.83 -10.21 -2.99
C HIS A 108 -0.78 -10.33 -1.46
N THR A 109 -1.89 -10.05 -0.79
CA THR A 109 -2.03 -10.22 0.67
C THR A 109 -2.84 -11.46 1.02
N SER A 110 -3.07 -12.35 0.03
CA SER A 110 -3.86 -13.58 0.16
C SER A 110 -5.30 -13.36 0.64
N GLN A 111 -5.83 -12.14 0.48
CA GLN A 111 -7.21 -11.79 0.77
C GLN A 111 -8.08 -12.08 -0.46
N PHE A 112 -8.14 -13.35 -0.87
CA PHE A 112 -8.66 -13.74 -2.18
C PHE A 112 -10.14 -13.37 -2.37
N GLU A 113 -10.96 -13.45 -1.34
CA GLU A 113 -12.38 -13.05 -1.41
C GLU A 113 -12.51 -11.54 -1.71
N LEU A 114 -11.64 -10.71 -1.13
CA LEU A 114 -11.62 -9.27 -1.41
C LEU A 114 -11.06 -8.98 -2.81
N ALA A 115 -10.09 -9.77 -3.28
CA ALA A 115 -9.54 -9.67 -4.62
C ALA A 115 -10.59 -10.03 -5.69
N GLU A 116 -11.33 -11.13 -5.49
CA GLU A 116 -12.43 -11.57 -6.36
C GLU A 116 -13.56 -10.54 -6.39
N ALA A 117 -13.91 -9.96 -5.22
CA ALA A 117 -14.89 -8.89 -5.16
C ALA A 117 -14.46 -7.63 -5.93
N ALA A 118 -13.18 -7.26 -5.85
CA ALA A 118 -12.63 -6.14 -6.61
C ALA A 118 -12.62 -6.41 -8.13
N VAL A 119 -12.29 -7.64 -8.56
CA VAL A 119 -12.41 -8.10 -9.95
C VAL A 119 -13.85 -7.97 -10.44
N ALA A 120 -14.82 -8.52 -9.70
CA ALA A 120 -16.23 -8.50 -10.09
C ALA A 120 -16.77 -7.06 -10.20
N MET A 121 -16.40 -6.19 -9.27
CA MET A 121 -16.72 -4.76 -9.33
C MET A 121 -16.11 -4.11 -10.58
N GLY A 122 -14.83 -4.37 -10.86
CA GLY A 122 -14.13 -3.84 -12.02
C GLY A 122 -14.79 -4.25 -13.34
N GLU A 123 -15.13 -5.53 -13.50
CA GLU A 123 -15.81 -6.05 -14.70
C GLU A 123 -17.23 -5.50 -14.88
N THR A 124 -17.90 -5.19 -13.77
CA THR A 124 -19.25 -4.59 -13.79
C THR A 124 -19.18 -3.12 -14.18
N ARG A 125 -18.22 -2.37 -13.64
CA ARG A 125 -18.09 -0.92 -13.87
C ARG A 125 -17.38 -0.59 -15.19
N PHE A 126 -16.48 -1.46 -15.64
CA PHE A 126 -15.64 -1.28 -16.83
C PHE A 126 -15.72 -2.50 -17.77
N PRO A 127 -16.89 -2.75 -18.39
CA PRO A 127 -17.12 -3.95 -19.19
C PRO A 127 -16.20 -4.07 -20.41
N ASP A 128 -15.75 -2.95 -20.97
CA ASP A 128 -14.82 -2.92 -22.11
C ASP A 128 -13.38 -3.29 -21.72
N SER A 129 -13.10 -3.34 -20.41
CA SER A 129 -11.79 -3.68 -19.84
C SER A 129 -11.76 -5.06 -19.17
N LYS A 130 -12.73 -5.94 -19.46
CA LYS A 130 -12.79 -7.31 -18.88
C LYS A 130 -11.49 -8.09 -19.02
N ALA A 131 -10.82 -7.98 -20.16
CA ALA A 131 -9.53 -8.64 -20.40
C ALA A 131 -8.44 -8.25 -19.37
N ASN A 132 -8.49 -7.04 -18.82
CA ASN A 132 -7.53 -6.61 -17.78
C ASN A 132 -7.73 -7.39 -16.47
N PHE A 133 -8.96 -7.81 -16.18
CA PHE A 133 -9.32 -8.55 -14.97
C PHE A 133 -9.13 -10.06 -15.11
N GLU A 134 -9.11 -10.60 -16.34
CA GLU A 134 -8.85 -12.02 -16.59
C GLU A 134 -7.47 -12.44 -16.08
N ARG A 135 -6.44 -11.59 -16.27
CA ARG A 135 -5.09 -11.85 -15.72
C ARG A 135 -5.10 -11.94 -14.20
N VAL A 136 -5.80 -11.02 -13.54
CA VAL A 136 -5.89 -11.00 -12.07
C VAL A 136 -6.62 -12.23 -11.55
N ARG A 137 -7.73 -12.62 -12.21
CA ARG A 137 -8.47 -13.84 -11.86
C ARG A 137 -7.60 -15.10 -11.99
N ALA A 138 -6.86 -15.21 -13.08
CA ALA A 138 -5.92 -16.32 -13.28
C ALA A 138 -4.82 -16.30 -12.19
N GLY A 139 -4.35 -15.12 -11.79
CA GLY A 139 -3.41 -14.94 -10.69
C GLY A 139 -3.96 -15.41 -9.34
N ILE A 140 -5.21 -15.05 -9.02
CA ILE A 140 -5.91 -15.49 -7.81
C ILE A 140 -6.00 -17.02 -7.76
N GLU A 141 -6.43 -17.66 -8.85
CA GLU A 141 -6.55 -19.12 -8.91
C GLU A 141 -5.18 -19.82 -8.84
N ALA A 142 -4.15 -19.27 -9.49
CA ALA A 142 -2.79 -19.79 -9.39
C ALA A 142 -2.25 -19.69 -7.96
N MET A 143 -2.48 -18.58 -7.26
CA MET A 143 -2.07 -18.42 -5.86
C MET A 143 -2.85 -19.35 -4.92
N LYS A 144 -4.16 -19.53 -5.12
CA LYS A 144 -5.00 -20.45 -4.33
C LYS A 144 -4.57 -21.91 -4.50
N SER A 145 -4.16 -22.29 -5.71
CA SER A 145 -3.73 -23.67 -6.04
C SER A 145 -2.25 -23.93 -5.77
N GLY A 146 -1.44 -22.88 -5.55
CA GLY A 146 0.02 -23.00 -5.42
C GLY A 146 0.73 -23.29 -6.75
N ASP A 147 0.10 -22.98 -7.89
CA ASP A 147 0.65 -23.20 -9.23
C ASP A 147 1.75 -22.16 -9.56
N ALA A 148 2.98 -22.49 -9.16
CA ALA A 148 4.14 -21.61 -9.33
C ALA A 148 4.48 -21.33 -10.79
N ASP A 149 4.29 -22.30 -11.68
CA ASP A 149 4.54 -22.14 -13.12
C ASP A 149 3.55 -21.14 -13.71
N LYS A 150 2.26 -21.24 -13.33
CA LYS A 150 1.25 -20.29 -13.76
C LYS A 150 1.48 -18.89 -13.18
N MET A 151 1.89 -18.78 -11.92
CA MET A 151 2.26 -17.49 -11.34
C MET A 151 3.43 -16.84 -12.08
N ALA A 152 4.45 -17.62 -12.47
CA ALA A 152 5.57 -17.12 -13.26
C ALA A 152 5.14 -16.68 -14.67
N GLU A 153 4.30 -17.47 -15.35
CA GLU A 153 3.74 -17.14 -16.67
C GLU A 153 2.98 -15.81 -16.64
N LEU A 154 2.22 -15.56 -15.56
CA LEU A 154 1.43 -14.35 -15.37
C LEU A 154 2.25 -13.14 -14.88
N GLY A 155 3.53 -13.32 -14.56
CA GLY A 155 4.41 -12.27 -14.04
C GLY A 155 4.21 -11.96 -12.55
N TYR A 156 3.59 -12.88 -11.80
CA TYR A 156 3.39 -12.75 -10.34
C TYR A 156 4.48 -13.44 -9.51
N ALA A 157 5.33 -14.27 -10.11
CA ALA A 157 6.52 -14.84 -9.46
C ALA A 157 7.81 -14.21 -10.03
N GLY A 158 8.73 -13.79 -9.15
CA GLY A 158 10.07 -13.30 -9.54
C GLY A 158 10.38 -11.82 -9.30
N GLY A 159 9.57 -11.11 -8.50
CA GLY A 159 9.91 -9.78 -8.02
C GLY A 159 10.35 -9.82 -6.56
N ASP A 160 11.65 -9.96 -6.33
CA ASP A 160 12.30 -9.75 -5.03
C ASP A 160 12.54 -8.26 -4.77
#